data_AF-A0A2H8TRP0-F1
#
_entry.id   AF-A0A2H8TRP0-F1
#
_cell.length_a   1.000
_cell.length_b   1.000
_cell.length_c   1.000
_cell.angle_alpha   90.00
_cell.angle_beta   90.00
_cell.angle_gamma   90.00
#
_symmetry.space_group_name_H-M   'P 1'
#
loop_
_entity.id
_entity.type
_entity.pdbx_description
1 polymer ?
#
loop_
_entity_poly.entity_id
_entity_poly.type
_entity_poly.pdbx_seq_one_letter_code
_entity_poly.pdbx_strand_id
1 'polypeptide(L)'
;MAGVNRYNRYRSNRESSKNNKIPNYWINCPPIATSGIANAFVAFKTPLDYKYDNKLAIKMRFNPEMVFNHMFSYQQSIGLWIDLTNTTRYYSKFEIKNMGCDYIKIPCTGHGDLPNREVIEMFFNICSNFLENNFSQFIGVHCTHGFNRTGFFIVSYLVEVLNFDVTSAIRHFAEARYPGIYRQNYINELYRRYSNEAPILAPKPYWIS
;
A
#
# COMPACT_ATOMS: atom_id res chain seq x y z
N MET A 1 -10.02 -45.31 22.16
CA MET A 1 -9.68 -43.99 22.74
C MET A 1 -8.34 -43.55 22.19
N ALA A 2 -8.32 -42.75 21.12
CA ALA A 2 -7.06 -42.21 20.57
C ALA A 2 -6.73 -40.90 21.30
N GLY A 3 -5.70 -40.93 22.14
CA GLY A 3 -5.20 -39.77 22.88
C GLY A 3 -4.60 -38.75 21.93
N VAL A 4 -5.31 -37.65 21.67
CA VAL A 4 -4.76 -36.50 20.96
C VAL A 4 -3.63 -35.92 21.81
N ASN A 5 -2.41 -36.05 21.28
CA ASN A 5 -1.17 -35.67 21.94
C ASN A 5 -1.16 -34.16 22.23
N ARG A 6 -1.47 -33.77 23.48
CA ARG A 6 -1.65 -32.37 23.91
C ARG A 6 -0.43 -31.50 23.61
N TYR A 7 0.78 -32.07 23.59
CA TYR A 7 2.03 -31.38 23.29
C TYR A 7 2.10 -30.80 21.86
N ASN A 8 1.51 -31.48 20.86
CA ASN A 8 1.50 -30.97 19.48
C ASN A 8 0.55 -29.78 19.28
N ARG A 9 -0.56 -29.70 20.03
CA ARG A 9 -1.45 -28.53 20.03
C ARG A 9 -0.81 -27.30 20.67
N TYR A 10 -0.01 -27.47 21.72
CA TYR A 10 0.68 -26.34 22.36
C TYR A 10 1.82 -25.78 21.50
N ARG A 11 2.47 -26.62 20.68
CA ARG A 11 3.55 -26.21 19.76
C ARG A 11 3.00 -25.47 18.53
N SER A 12 1.90 -25.95 17.92
CA SER A 12 1.24 -25.25 16.80
C SER A 12 0.59 -23.92 17.22
N ASN A 13 0.10 -23.82 18.46
CA ASN A 13 -0.42 -22.56 19.01
C ASN A 13 0.68 -21.54 19.35
N ARG A 14 1.92 -21.97 19.62
CA ARG A 14 3.07 -21.05 19.85
C ARG A 14 3.70 -20.57 18.55
N GLU A 15 3.64 -21.34 17.47
CA GLU A 15 4.11 -20.90 16.14
C GLU A 15 3.10 -19.99 15.44
N SER A 16 1.79 -20.26 15.57
CA SER A 16 0.75 -19.37 15.04
C SER A 16 0.71 -17.99 15.72
N SER A 17 1.13 -17.90 16.99
CA SER A 17 1.13 -16.63 17.73
C SER A 17 2.22 -15.65 17.27
N LYS A 18 3.34 -16.13 16.70
CA LYS A 18 4.41 -15.28 16.14
C LYS A 18 4.09 -14.74 14.74
N ASN A 19 3.32 -15.47 13.93
CA ASN A 19 3.08 -15.09 12.52
C ASN A 19 2.08 -13.94 12.32
N ASN A 20 1.20 -13.65 13.28
CA ASN A 20 0.13 -12.66 13.10
C ASN A 20 0.34 -11.39 13.93
N LYS A 21 1.58 -10.90 14.08
CA LYS A 21 1.83 -9.61 14.75
C LYS A 21 1.37 -8.46 13.85
N ILE A 22 0.51 -7.59 14.39
CA ILE A 22 0.07 -6.35 13.73
C ILE A 22 1.31 -5.44 13.55
N PRO A 23 1.51 -4.83 12.37
CA PRO A 23 2.64 -3.93 12.17
C PRO A 23 2.60 -2.73 13.12
N ASN A 24 3.76 -2.26 13.56
CA ASN A 24 3.85 -1.08 14.42
C ASN A 24 3.15 0.12 13.77
N TYR A 25 2.45 0.93 14.58
CA TYR A 25 1.68 2.10 14.17
C TYR A 25 0.52 1.84 13.20
N TRP A 26 0.26 0.58 12.80
CA TRP A 26 -0.80 0.26 11.83
C TRP A 26 -2.20 0.61 12.32
N ILE A 27 -2.46 0.45 13.63
CA ILE A 27 -3.76 0.72 14.24
C ILE A 27 -4.14 2.20 14.07
N ASN A 28 -3.22 3.12 14.36
CA ASN A 28 -3.46 4.57 14.28
C ASN A 28 -3.26 5.14 12.87
N CYS A 29 -2.64 4.37 11.97
CA CYS A 29 -2.44 4.73 10.57
C CYS A 29 -3.80 4.83 9.84
N PRO A 30 -4.08 5.93 9.13
CA PRO A 30 -5.29 6.08 8.32
C PRO A 30 -5.44 4.94 7.30
N PRO A 31 -6.64 4.41 7.05
CA PRO A 31 -6.79 3.20 6.24
C PRO A 31 -6.50 3.41 4.75
N ILE A 32 -7.09 4.44 4.15
CA ILE A 32 -7.12 4.66 2.69
C ILE A 32 -7.00 6.16 2.37
N ALA A 33 -6.57 6.50 1.16
CA ALA A 33 -6.59 7.86 0.62
C ALA A 33 -8.02 8.41 0.63
N THR A 34 -8.18 9.73 0.83
CA THR A 34 -9.49 10.40 0.89
C THR A 34 -10.07 10.69 -0.49
N SER A 35 -9.25 10.61 -1.53
CA SER A 35 -9.63 10.78 -2.93
C SER A 35 -8.72 9.96 -3.84
N GLY A 36 -9.15 9.78 -5.09
CA GLY A 36 -8.31 9.20 -6.14
C GLY A 36 -7.14 10.10 -6.51
N ILE A 37 -5.99 9.50 -6.82
CA ILE A 37 -4.78 10.20 -7.26
C ILE A 37 -4.73 10.14 -8.79
N ALA A 38 -4.83 11.31 -9.41
CA ALA A 38 -4.78 11.50 -10.86
C ALA A 38 -5.78 10.63 -11.63
N ASN A 39 -6.96 10.37 -11.05
CA ASN A 39 -8.00 9.49 -11.58
C ASN A 39 -7.52 8.09 -11.99
N ALA A 40 -6.38 7.64 -11.44
CA ALA A 40 -5.74 6.38 -11.81
C ALA A 40 -5.42 5.51 -10.61
N PHE A 41 -5.05 6.10 -9.46
CA PHE A 41 -4.56 5.36 -8.31
C PHE A 41 -5.37 5.61 -7.05
N VAL A 42 -5.42 4.59 -6.18
CA VAL A 42 -5.83 4.74 -4.79
C VAL A 42 -4.77 4.13 -3.87
N ALA A 43 -4.31 4.92 -2.91
CA ALA A 43 -3.29 4.49 -1.94
C ALA A 43 -3.94 4.07 -0.62
N PHE A 44 -3.49 2.97 -0.02
CA PHE A 44 -3.99 2.51 1.28
C PHE A 44 -2.91 1.80 2.09
N LYS A 45 -3.14 1.61 3.40
CA LYS A 45 -2.29 0.74 4.25
C LYS A 45 -2.60 -0.72 3.95
N THR A 46 -1.71 -1.66 4.26
CA THR A 46 -2.03 -3.08 4.04
C THR A 46 -3.31 -3.46 4.81
N PRO A 47 -4.33 -4.06 4.18
CA PRO A 47 -5.43 -4.63 4.94
C PRO A 47 -4.94 -5.82 5.77
N LEU A 48 -5.69 -6.16 6.80
CA LEU A 48 -5.50 -7.33 7.64
C LEU A 48 -6.78 -8.17 7.59
N ASP A 49 -6.66 -9.43 7.20
CA ASP A 49 -7.80 -10.35 7.12
C ASP A 49 -8.21 -10.88 8.52
N TYR A 50 -9.18 -11.80 8.50
CA TYR A 50 -9.75 -12.43 9.69
C TYR A 50 -8.73 -13.03 10.67
N LYS A 51 -7.49 -13.33 10.24
CA LYS A 51 -6.42 -13.84 11.13
C LYS A 51 -6.04 -12.84 12.25
N TYR A 52 -6.41 -11.57 12.10
CA TYR A 52 -6.07 -10.49 13.04
C TYR A 52 -7.28 -10.00 13.85
N ASP A 53 -8.48 -10.52 13.60
CA ASP A 53 -9.73 -10.04 14.20
C ASP A 53 -9.77 -10.11 15.73
N ASN A 54 -9.13 -11.12 16.31
CA ASN A 54 -9.02 -11.29 17.77
C ASN A 54 -8.03 -10.31 18.43
N LYS A 55 -7.29 -9.52 17.65
CA LYS A 55 -6.32 -8.51 18.11
C LYS A 55 -6.79 -7.09 17.84
N LEU A 56 -7.93 -6.91 17.17
CA LEU A 56 -8.43 -5.62 16.73
C LEU A 56 -9.86 -5.40 17.23
N ALA A 57 -10.10 -4.25 17.87
CA ALA A 57 -11.46 -3.77 18.07
C ALA A 57 -12.15 -3.61 16.70
N ILE A 58 -13.46 -3.89 16.63
CA ILE A 58 -14.24 -3.88 15.38
C ILE A 58 -14.01 -2.59 14.57
N LYS A 59 -14.07 -1.43 15.24
CA LYS A 59 -13.86 -0.10 14.63
C LYS A 59 -12.47 0.14 14.05
N MET A 60 -11.47 -0.66 14.42
CA MET A 60 -10.09 -0.56 13.95
C MET A 60 -9.76 -1.58 12.85
N ARG A 61 -10.71 -2.45 12.49
CA ARG A 61 -10.51 -3.44 11.43
C ARG A 61 -10.45 -2.75 10.07
N PHE A 62 -9.66 -3.33 9.18
CA PHE A 62 -9.51 -2.88 7.81
C PHE A 62 -9.11 -4.09 6.97
N ASN A 63 -10.10 -4.78 6.43
CA ASN A 63 -9.92 -5.98 5.60
C ASN A 63 -9.94 -5.60 4.10
N PRO A 64 -9.63 -6.54 3.18
CA PRO A 64 -9.65 -6.24 1.76
C PRO A 64 -11.00 -5.74 1.24
N GLU A 65 -12.12 -6.35 1.68
CA GLU A 65 -13.48 -5.96 1.29
C GLU A 65 -13.76 -4.48 1.58
N MET A 66 -13.30 -3.96 2.72
CA MET A 66 -13.45 -2.56 3.09
C MET A 66 -12.77 -1.60 2.10
N VAL A 67 -11.72 -2.02 1.39
CA VAL A 67 -11.07 -1.22 0.34
C VAL A 67 -12.00 -1.10 -0.87
N PHE A 68 -12.58 -2.21 -1.33
CA PHE A 68 -13.51 -2.22 -2.45
C PHE A 68 -14.80 -1.46 -2.12
N ASN A 69 -15.37 -1.69 -0.93
CA ASN A 69 -16.57 -0.98 -0.47
C ASN A 69 -16.35 0.53 -0.38
N HIS A 70 -15.15 0.96 0.05
CA HIS A 70 -14.79 2.38 0.05
C HIS A 70 -14.84 2.97 -1.36
N MET A 71 -14.18 2.35 -2.34
CA MET A 71 -14.21 2.83 -3.72
C MET A 71 -15.61 2.79 -4.34
N PHE A 72 -16.37 1.72 -4.08
CA PHE A 72 -17.74 1.58 -4.57
C PHE A 72 -18.65 2.70 -4.06
N SER A 73 -18.44 3.18 -2.82
CA SER A 73 -19.21 4.32 -2.28
C SER A 73 -19.02 5.63 -3.06
N TYR A 74 -17.92 5.77 -3.81
CA TYR A 74 -17.66 6.86 -4.74
C TYR A 74 -17.99 6.52 -6.20
N GLN A 75 -18.70 5.42 -6.45
CA GLN A 75 -19.00 4.90 -7.80
C GLN A 75 -17.74 4.57 -8.60
N GLN A 76 -16.67 4.17 -7.90
CA GLN A 76 -15.39 3.77 -8.48
C GLN A 76 -15.14 2.28 -8.24
N SER A 77 -14.31 1.67 -9.08
CA SER A 77 -13.90 0.26 -8.93
C SER A 77 -12.38 0.12 -9.02
N ILE A 78 -11.84 -0.95 -8.43
CA ILE A 78 -10.42 -1.30 -8.50
C ILE A 78 -10.29 -2.55 -9.38
N GLY A 79 -9.56 -2.45 -10.48
CA GLY A 79 -9.30 -3.61 -11.36
C GLY A 79 -7.91 -4.21 -11.17
N LEU A 80 -6.96 -3.47 -10.60
CA LEU A 80 -5.61 -3.96 -10.31
C LEU A 80 -5.17 -3.60 -8.89
N TRP A 81 -4.58 -4.57 -8.21
CA TRP A 81 -4.06 -4.47 -6.85
C TRP A 81 -2.56 -4.73 -6.81
N ILE A 82 -1.77 -3.73 -6.43
CA ILE A 82 -0.32 -3.78 -6.34
C ILE A 82 0.11 -3.79 -4.86
N ASP A 83 0.64 -4.93 -4.42
CA ASP A 83 1.17 -5.15 -3.08
C ASP A 83 2.70 -4.99 -3.04
N LEU A 84 3.15 -3.90 -2.42
CA LEU A 84 4.57 -3.55 -2.28
C LEU A 84 5.23 -4.12 -0.99
N THR A 85 4.51 -4.95 -0.23
CA THR A 85 5.03 -5.54 1.00
C THR A 85 5.95 -6.72 0.72
N ASN A 86 6.93 -6.97 1.59
CA ASN A 86 7.82 -8.13 1.49
C ASN A 86 7.31 -9.35 2.30
N THR A 87 6.00 -9.61 2.26
CA THR A 87 5.34 -10.65 3.07
C THR A 87 3.97 -10.99 2.51
N THR A 88 3.46 -12.18 2.79
CA THR A 88 2.11 -12.62 2.38
C THR A 88 1.19 -12.90 3.58
N ARG A 89 1.61 -12.51 4.78
CA ARG A 89 0.91 -12.87 6.03
C ARG A 89 -0.32 -12.02 6.35
N TYR A 90 -0.49 -10.87 5.72
CA TYR A 90 -1.49 -9.87 6.10
C TYR A 90 -2.90 -10.21 5.66
N TYR A 91 -3.06 -10.64 4.41
CA TYR A 91 -4.34 -11.03 3.83
C TYR A 91 -4.11 -12.10 2.75
N SER A 92 -5.15 -12.83 2.35
CA SER A 92 -5.04 -13.77 1.24
C SER A 92 -5.18 -13.05 -0.11
N LYS A 93 -4.21 -13.24 -1.03
CA LYS A 93 -4.33 -12.72 -2.40
C LYS A 93 -5.57 -13.24 -3.13
N PHE A 94 -6.11 -14.38 -2.72
CA PHE A 94 -7.33 -14.94 -3.30
C PHE A 94 -8.58 -14.14 -2.96
N GLU A 95 -8.61 -13.44 -1.82
CA GLU A 95 -9.72 -12.52 -1.49
C GLU A 95 -9.83 -11.40 -2.53
N ILE A 96 -8.69 -10.89 -3.00
CA ILE A 96 -8.61 -9.86 -4.04
C ILE A 96 -9.10 -10.41 -5.38
N LYS A 97 -8.57 -11.58 -5.78
CA LYS A 97 -8.94 -12.21 -7.05
C LYS A 97 -10.41 -12.62 -7.12
N ASN A 98 -10.98 -13.08 -6.01
CA ASN A 98 -12.39 -13.46 -5.93
C ASN A 98 -13.33 -12.26 -6.08
N MET A 99 -12.84 -11.03 -5.87
CA MET A 99 -13.57 -9.78 -6.13
C MET A 99 -13.39 -9.27 -7.57
N GLY A 100 -12.83 -10.08 -8.48
CA GLY A 100 -12.62 -9.72 -9.88
C GLY A 100 -11.48 -8.73 -10.10
N CYS A 101 -10.53 -8.65 -9.16
CA CYS A 101 -9.41 -7.72 -9.20
C CYS A 101 -8.09 -8.47 -9.42
N ASP A 102 -7.28 -8.02 -10.38
CA ASP A 102 -5.96 -8.58 -10.61
C ASP A 102 -5.02 -8.26 -9.43
N TYR A 103 -4.11 -9.19 -9.13
CA TYR A 103 -3.19 -9.05 -8.01
C TYR A 103 -1.75 -9.23 -8.46
N ILE A 104 -0.94 -8.21 -8.23
CA ILE A 104 0.50 -8.19 -8.49
C ILE A 104 1.24 -7.87 -7.19
N LYS A 105 2.30 -8.64 -6.92
CA LYS A 105 3.20 -8.38 -5.78
C LYS A 105 4.56 -7.92 -6.30
N ILE A 106 4.99 -6.75 -5.85
CA ILE A 106 6.31 -6.18 -6.16
C ILE A 106 7.08 -6.08 -4.82
N PRO A 107 7.76 -7.16 -4.38
CA PRO A 107 8.38 -7.19 -3.08
C PRO A 107 9.55 -6.21 -3.02
N CYS A 108 9.38 -5.11 -2.30
CA CYS A 108 10.47 -4.17 -2.03
C CYS A 108 11.13 -4.56 -0.70
N THR A 109 12.47 -4.60 -0.67
CA THR A 109 13.25 -4.90 0.54
C THR A 109 12.88 -3.97 1.71
N GLY A 110 13.14 -4.46 2.92
CA GLY A 110 12.85 -3.73 4.16
C GLY A 110 13.82 -2.56 4.39
N HIS A 111 13.73 -1.96 5.58
CA HIS A 111 14.76 -1.05 6.14
C HIS A 111 15.03 0.29 5.45
N GLY A 112 14.26 0.66 4.43
CA GLY A 112 14.30 2.01 3.87
C GLY A 112 15.13 2.13 2.60
N ASP A 113 15.50 1.00 2.00
CA ASP A 113 16.02 0.96 0.63
C ASP A 113 15.04 1.64 -0.32
N LEU A 114 15.59 2.48 -1.18
CA LEU A 114 14.86 3.14 -2.25
C LEU A 114 14.69 2.15 -3.40
N PRO A 115 13.50 2.03 -4.02
CA PRO A 115 13.32 1.19 -5.20
C PRO A 115 14.32 1.60 -6.30
N ASN A 116 15.01 0.61 -6.87
CA ASN A 116 15.92 0.84 -7.99
C ASN A 116 15.13 1.18 -9.28
N ARG A 117 15.85 1.58 -10.33
CA ARG A 117 15.23 2.02 -11.58
C ARG A 117 14.42 0.91 -12.26
N GLU A 118 14.96 -0.31 -12.31
CA GLU A 118 14.30 -1.47 -12.95
C GLU A 118 12.93 -1.78 -12.32
N VAL A 119 12.83 -1.74 -10.99
CA VAL A 119 11.57 -2.01 -10.29
C VAL A 119 10.55 -0.89 -10.53
N ILE A 120 11.01 0.36 -10.68
CA ILE A 120 10.16 1.50 -11.01
C ILE A 120 9.64 1.40 -12.45
N GLU A 121 10.49 1.07 -13.41
CA GLU A 121 10.10 0.86 -14.82
C GLU A 121 9.12 -0.31 -14.95
N MET A 122 9.33 -1.40 -14.21
CA MET A 122 8.38 -2.51 -14.15
C MET A 122 7.00 -2.04 -13.63
N PHE A 123 6.97 -1.22 -12.57
CA PHE A 123 5.72 -0.65 -12.08
C PHE A 123 5.04 0.24 -13.13
N PHE A 124 5.79 1.04 -13.89
CA PHE A 124 5.23 1.87 -14.95
C PHE A 124 4.60 1.06 -16.07
N ASN A 125 5.29 0.02 -16.53
CA ASN A 125 4.78 -0.87 -17.58
C ASN A 125 3.49 -1.56 -17.12
N ILE A 126 3.47 -2.08 -15.90
CA ILE A 126 2.28 -2.70 -15.31
C ILE A 126 1.11 -1.71 -15.28
N CYS A 127 1.33 -0.50 -14.78
CA CYS A 127 0.28 0.49 -14.61
C CYS A 127 -0.24 1.00 -15.96
N SER A 128 0.65 1.32 -16.89
CA SER A 128 0.26 1.85 -18.21
C SER A 128 -0.50 0.80 -19.02
N ASN A 129 -0.01 -0.44 -19.05
CA ASN A 129 -0.72 -1.55 -19.72
C ASN A 129 -2.11 -1.77 -19.12
N PHE A 130 -2.27 -1.66 -17.80
CA PHE A 130 -3.58 -1.79 -17.17
C PHE A 130 -4.51 -0.63 -17.55
N LEU A 131 -4.04 0.62 -17.43
CA LEU A 131 -4.84 1.82 -17.67
C LEU A 131 -5.25 1.97 -19.13
N GLU A 132 -4.40 1.57 -20.09
CA GLU A 132 -4.72 1.55 -21.53
C GLU A 132 -5.87 0.61 -21.89
N ASN A 133 -6.11 -0.43 -21.08
CA ASN A 133 -7.16 -1.42 -21.32
C ASN A 133 -8.38 -1.27 -20.39
N ASN A 134 -8.27 -0.44 -19.34
CA ASN A 134 -9.26 -0.36 -18.25
C ASN A 134 -9.48 1.09 -17.76
N PHE A 135 -9.79 2.01 -18.68
CA PHE A 135 -9.87 3.46 -18.41
C PHE A 135 -10.84 3.90 -17.29
N SER A 136 -11.79 3.05 -16.89
CA SER A 136 -12.77 3.36 -15.83
C SER A 136 -12.42 2.77 -14.46
N GLN A 137 -11.29 2.06 -14.33
CA GLN A 137 -10.91 1.38 -13.09
C GLN A 137 -9.63 1.96 -12.48
N PHE A 138 -9.57 1.94 -11.15
CA PHE A 138 -8.41 2.37 -10.39
C PHE A 138 -7.41 1.23 -10.17
N ILE A 139 -6.15 1.61 -10.02
CA ILE A 139 -5.07 0.77 -9.50
C ILE A 139 -4.95 1.04 -8.00
N GLY A 140 -5.22 0.01 -7.20
CA GLY A 140 -4.97 0.02 -5.77
C GLY A 140 -3.50 -0.27 -5.46
N VAL A 141 -2.82 0.63 -4.75
CA VAL A 141 -1.40 0.47 -4.41
C VAL A 141 -1.21 0.58 -2.90
N HIS A 142 -0.54 -0.41 -2.31
CA HIS A 142 -0.21 -0.34 -0.88
C HIS A 142 1.17 -0.88 -0.56
N CYS A 143 1.75 -0.35 0.51
CA CYS A 143 2.82 -1.00 1.25
C CYS A 143 2.30 -1.37 2.64
N THR A 144 3.13 -1.38 3.69
CA THR A 144 2.61 -1.65 5.05
C THR A 144 1.67 -0.52 5.51
N HIS A 145 2.05 0.74 5.28
CA HIS A 145 1.31 1.91 5.77
C HIS A 145 0.69 2.77 4.66
N GLY A 146 1.11 2.58 3.39
CA GLY A 146 0.51 3.29 2.27
C GLY A 146 0.96 4.75 2.10
N PHE A 147 2.22 5.07 2.46
CA PHE A 147 2.75 6.44 2.38
C PHE A 147 4.08 6.50 1.63
N ASN A 148 5.21 6.09 2.23
CA ASN A 148 6.53 6.34 1.64
C ASN A 148 6.79 5.55 0.34
N ARG A 149 6.80 4.21 0.42
CA ARG A 149 7.00 3.38 -0.79
C ARG A 149 5.87 3.61 -1.79
N THR A 150 4.62 3.50 -1.33
CA THR A 150 3.44 3.74 -2.17
C THR A 150 3.51 5.09 -2.89
N GLY A 151 3.77 6.16 -2.16
CA GLY A 151 3.91 7.51 -2.70
C GLY A 151 5.10 7.61 -3.64
N PHE A 152 6.25 7.01 -3.34
CA PHE A 152 7.40 7.04 -4.24
C PHE A 152 7.12 6.41 -5.61
N PHE A 153 6.46 5.25 -5.64
CA PHE A 153 6.05 4.61 -6.89
C PHE A 153 5.03 5.46 -7.66
N ILE A 154 3.97 5.92 -6.97
CA ILE A 154 2.91 6.73 -7.60
C ILE A 154 3.49 8.07 -8.10
N VAL A 155 4.20 8.82 -7.27
CA VAL A 155 4.82 10.10 -7.65
C VAL A 155 5.78 9.92 -8.83
N SER A 156 6.61 8.87 -8.84
CA SER A 156 7.48 8.60 -9.99
C SER A 156 6.68 8.38 -11.27
N TYR A 157 5.53 7.69 -11.20
CA TYR A 157 4.64 7.49 -12.34
C TYR A 157 4.00 8.81 -12.80
N LEU A 158 3.52 9.63 -11.86
CA LEU A 158 2.94 10.95 -12.19
C LEU A 158 3.95 11.83 -12.93
N VAL A 159 5.23 11.79 -12.52
CA VAL A 159 6.29 12.57 -13.18
C VAL A 159 6.64 12.01 -14.54
N GLU A 160 7.00 10.73 -14.63
CA GLU A 160 7.57 10.17 -15.88
C GLU A 160 6.53 9.81 -16.95
N VAL A 161 5.30 9.50 -16.54
CA VAL A 161 4.24 9.06 -17.47
C VAL A 161 3.19 10.15 -17.68
N LEU A 162 2.83 10.88 -16.62
CA LEU A 162 1.79 11.93 -16.69
C LEU A 162 2.37 13.35 -16.77
N ASN A 163 3.70 13.50 -16.86
CA ASN A 163 4.41 14.76 -17.04
C ASN A 163 4.16 15.82 -15.94
N PHE A 164 3.91 15.38 -14.71
CA PHE A 164 3.88 16.30 -13.56
C PHE A 164 5.30 16.76 -13.23
N ASP A 165 5.46 18.00 -12.77
CA ASP A 165 6.69 18.34 -12.05
C ASP A 165 6.71 17.62 -10.69
N VAL A 166 7.92 17.33 -10.18
CA VAL A 166 8.08 16.52 -8.96
C VAL A 166 7.41 17.14 -7.73
N THR A 167 7.42 18.47 -7.62
CA THR A 167 6.85 19.20 -6.48
C THR A 167 5.34 19.08 -6.49
N SER A 168 4.70 19.31 -7.64
CA SER A 168 3.25 19.14 -7.81
C SER A 168 2.83 17.69 -7.65
N ALA A 169 3.59 16.72 -8.16
CA ALA A 169 3.29 15.30 -7.98
C ALA A 169 3.30 14.89 -6.49
N ILE A 170 4.29 15.37 -5.72
CA ILE A 170 4.36 15.12 -4.28
C ILE A 170 3.17 15.76 -3.55
N ARG A 171 2.81 17.01 -3.88
CA ARG A 171 1.66 17.70 -3.30
C ARG A 171 0.35 16.98 -3.62
N HIS A 172 0.16 16.58 -4.87
CA HIS A 172 -1.03 15.84 -5.31
C HIS A 172 -1.21 14.52 -4.55
N PHE A 173 -0.11 13.77 -4.34
CA PHE A 173 -0.15 12.59 -3.49
C PHE A 173 -0.48 12.93 -2.02
N ALA A 174 0.08 14.01 -1.48
CA ALA A 174 -0.16 14.43 -0.10
C ALA A 174 -1.59 14.92 0.14
N GLU A 175 -2.24 15.55 -0.84
CA GLU A 175 -3.64 15.98 -0.76
C GLU A 175 -4.59 14.79 -0.67
N ALA A 176 -4.38 13.76 -1.49
CA ALA A 176 -5.18 12.53 -1.45
C ALA A 176 -4.83 11.65 -0.23
N ARG A 177 -3.57 11.68 0.22
CA ARG A 177 -3.05 10.77 1.26
C ARG A 177 -2.23 11.50 2.30
N TYR A 178 -2.88 12.41 3.04
CA TYR A 178 -2.22 13.29 4.01
C TYR A 178 -1.42 12.54 5.11
N PRO A 179 -0.17 12.94 5.42
CA PRO A 179 0.54 14.12 4.91
C PRO A 179 1.40 13.84 3.67
N GLY A 180 1.24 12.69 3.02
CA GLY A 180 2.06 12.25 1.90
C GLY A 180 3.31 11.49 2.33
N ILE A 181 4.37 11.57 1.52
CA ILE A 181 5.67 10.94 1.80
C ILE A 181 6.31 11.67 2.98
N TYR A 182 6.53 10.98 4.09
CA TYR A 182 7.02 11.58 5.34
C TYR A 182 8.46 11.18 5.70
N ARG A 183 9.11 10.37 4.87
CA ARG A 183 10.53 10.04 5.01
C ARG A 183 11.37 10.88 4.06
N GLN A 184 12.27 11.70 4.62
CA GLN A 184 13.09 12.64 3.86
C GLN A 184 13.92 11.96 2.75
N ASN A 185 14.46 10.76 2.98
CA ASN A 185 15.26 10.07 1.97
C ASN A 185 14.48 9.75 0.69
N TYR A 186 13.17 9.50 0.78
CA TYR A 186 12.31 9.31 -0.40
C TYR A 186 12.09 10.62 -1.15
N ILE A 187 11.86 11.73 -0.45
CA ILE A 187 11.72 13.05 -1.08
C ILE A 187 13.03 13.46 -1.76
N ASN A 188 14.16 13.32 -1.07
CA ASN A 188 15.48 13.63 -1.62
C ASN A 188 15.74 12.86 -2.90
N GLU A 189 15.42 11.57 -2.91
CA GLU A 189 15.62 10.73 -4.11
C GLU A 189 14.70 11.14 -5.26
N LEU A 190 13.44 11.51 -5.00
CA LEU A 190 12.53 12.01 -6.04
C LEU A 190 13.08 13.31 -6.66
N TYR A 191 13.53 14.26 -5.84
CA TYR A 191 14.14 15.48 -6.36
C TYR A 191 15.43 15.18 -7.12
N ARG A 192 16.32 14.34 -6.58
CA ARG A 192 17.56 13.94 -7.26
C ARG A 192 17.31 13.35 -8.65
N ARG A 193 16.20 12.63 -8.85
CA ARG A 193 15.84 12.03 -10.15
C ARG A 193 15.20 13.01 -11.11
N TYR A 194 14.39 13.96 -10.60
CA TYR A 194 13.43 14.69 -11.43
C TYR A 194 13.50 16.21 -11.33
N SER A 195 14.43 16.77 -10.55
CA SER A 195 14.59 18.22 -10.40
C SER A 195 16.03 18.60 -10.09
N ASN A 196 16.40 19.82 -10.48
CA ASN A 196 17.66 20.45 -10.08
C ASN A 196 17.49 21.36 -8.84
N GLU A 197 16.28 21.45 -8.31
CA GLU A 197 15.95 22.26 -7.12
C GLU A 197 16.27 21.52 -5.81
N ALA A 198 16.37 22.29 -4.73
CA ALA A 198 16.53 21.73 -3.40
C ALA A 198 15.25 20.96 -2.97
N PRO A 199 15.38 19.77 -2.35
CA PRO A 199 14.22 19.01 -1.88
C PRO A 199 13.44 19.73 -0.79
N ILE A 200 12.11 19.61 -0.82
CA ILE A 200 11.25 20.06 0.29
C ILE A 200 11.45 19.19 1.54
N LEU A 201 11.10 19.75 2.70
CA LEU A 201 11.12 18.99 3.96
C LEU A 201 9.91 18.06 4.07
N ALA A 202 10.18 16.84 4.51
CA ALA A 202 9.17 15.83 4.77
C ALA A 202 8.29 16.24 5.97
N PRO A 203 6.96 16.13 5.86
CA PRO A 203 6.06 16.44 6.96
C PRO A 203 6.11 15.36 8.03
N LYS A 204 5.72 15.72 9.27
CA LYS A 204 5.59 14.77 10.38
C LYS A 204 4.17 14.16 10.39
N PRO A 205 4.02 12.83 10.34
CA PRO A 205 2.72 12.19 10.40
C PRO A 205 2.16 12.23 11.82
N TYR A 206 0.91 12.65 11.97
CA TYR A 206 0.23 12.77 13.27
C TYR A 206 0.00 11.43 13.99
N TRP A 207 0.07 10.31 13.25
CA TRP A 207 -0.20 8.96 13.76
C TRP A 207 1.06 8.17 14.16
N ILE A 208 2.24 8.80 14.04
CA ILE A 208 3.51 8.25 14.54
C ILE A 208 3.95 9.11 15.73
N SER A 209 3.76 8.55 16.93
CA SER A 209 4.23 9.09 18.21
C SER A 209 5.57 8.48 18.60
#